data_AF-A0A943L5N3-F1
#
_entry.id   AF-A0A943L5N3-F1
#
_cell.length_a   1.000
_cell.length_b   1.000
_cell.length_c   1.000
_cell.angle_alpha   90.00
_cell.angle_beta   90.00
_cell.angle_gamma   90.00
#
_symmetry.space_group_name_H-M   'P 1'
#
loop_
_entity.id
_entity.type
_entity.pdbx_description
1 polymer ?
#
loop_
_entity_poly.entity_id
_entity_poly.type
_entity_poly.pdbx_seq_one_letter_code
_entity_poly.pdbx_strand_id
1 'polypeptide(L)'
;YYINPTGRFVVGGPQGDSGLTGRKIIVDTYGGYGRHGGGAFSGKDPTKVDRSAAYAARWVAKNLVAAGVADKLEIQLAYAIGVAKPVSIEVETFGTGKKSEEEIVAIVEKVFDLRPGAIIRDLELRRPIYKQTAAYGHFGRNDLNLPWEQLNKVEEIKKFL
;
A
#
# COMPACT_ATOMS: atom_id res chain seq x y z
N TYR A 1 -9.77 29.22 10.02
CA TYR A 1 -8.73 28.84 9.05
C TYR A 1 -7.40 29.43 9.49
N TYR A 2 -6.31 28.66 9.43
CA TYR A 2 -4.95 29.16 9.68
C TYR A 2 -4.20 29.18 8.34
N ILE A 3 -3.96 30.37 7.78
CA ILE A 3 -3.24 30.56 6.52
C ILE A 3 -1.93 31.26 6.87
N ASN A 4 -0.80 30.62 6.56
CA ASN A 4 0.55 31.06 6.94
C ASN A 4 0.62 31.61 8.38
N PRO A 5 0.36 30.77 9.41
CA PRO A 5 0.25 31.24 10.80
C PRO A 5 1.54 31.87 11.34
N THR A 6 2.68 31.62 10.71
CA THR A 6 3.98 32.24 11.02
C THR A 6 4.16 33.63 10.39
N GLY A 7 3.15 34.12 9.65
CA GLY A 7 3.18 35.39 8.95
C GLY A 7 3.74 35.25 7.53
N ARG A 8 5.05 35.45 7.37
CA ARG A 8 5.69 35.59 6.05
C ARG A 8 6.51 34.34 5.69
N PHE A 9 6.21 33.74 4.53
CA PHE A 9 6.94 32.59 3.99
C PHE A 9 7.39 32.90 2.56
N VAL A 10 8.65 33.33 2.41
CA VAL A 10 9.24 33.73 1.10
C VAL A 10 10.40 32.80 0.72
N VAL A 11 11.34 32.56 1.64
CA VAL A 11 12.42 31.59 1.45
C VAL A 11 11.87 30.20 1.75
N GLY A 12 12.04 29.25 0.83
CA GLY A 12 11.57 27.88 0.97
C GLY A 12 12.44 26.87 0.24
N GLY A 13 11.98 25.62 0.16
CA GLY A 13 12.74 24.53 -0.45
C GLY A 13 14.01 24.19 0.33
N PRO A 14 15.00 23.54 -0.31
CA PRO A 14 16.24 23.09 0.34
C PRO A 14 17.07 24.21 0.99
N GLN A 15 16.86 25.47 0.60
CA GLN A 15 17.53 26.61 1.21
C GLN A 15 17.03 26.87 2.64
N GLY A 16 15.77 26.54 2.95
CA GLY A 16 15.15 26.78 4.25
C GLY A 16 15.16 25.57 5.19
N ASP A 17 15.14 24.35 4.64
CA ASP A 17 15.16 23.11 5.42
C ASP A 17 15.73 21.94 4.59
N SER A 18 16.49 21.06 5.24
CA SER A 18 17.12 19.92 4.59
C SER A 18 16.13 18.77 4.38
N GLY A 19 15.93 18.38 3.12
CA GLY A 19 15.10 17.23 2.74
C GLY A 19 15.91 15.95 2.57
N LEU A 20 15.36 14.81 3.02
CA LEU A 20 15.90 13.48 2.76
C LEU A 20 14.81 12.53 2.25
N THR A 21 15.17 11.62 1.35
CA THR A 21 14.30 10.55 0.87
C THR A 21 13.77 9.71 2.03
N GLY A 22 12.47 9.38 2.00
CA GLY A 22 11.85 8.54 3.03
C GLY A 22 11.50 9.25 4.35
N ARG A 23 11.55 10.59 4.40
CA ARG A 23 11.13 11.37 5.59
C ARG A 23 9.67 11.81 5.58
N LYS A 24 8.84 11.19 4.73
CA LYS A 24 7.41 11.49 4.56
C LYS A 24 6.55 10.22 4.43
N ILE A 25 7.01 9.09 4.96
CA ILE A 25 6.32 7.77 4.80
C ILE A 25 4.86 7.76 5.26
N ILE A 26 4.48 8.54 6.28
CA ILE A 26 3.08 8.64 6.73
C ILE A 26 2.24 9.50 5.77
N VAL A 27 2.83 10.52 5.15
CA VAL A 27 2.20 11.32 4.08
C VAL A 27 2.07 10.49 2.81
N ASP A 28 3.05 9.64 2.52
CA ASP A 28 3.05 8.76 1.34
C ASP A 28 1.96 7.68 1.42
N THR A 29 1.49 7.34 2.62
CA THR A 29 0.58 6.23 2.90
C THR A 29 -0.80 6.69 3.37
N TYR A 30 -1.12 6.50 4.65
CA TYR A 30 -2.48 6.56 5.18
C TYR A 30 -2.69 7.73 6.16
N GLY A 31 -1.78 8.71 6.21
CA GLY A 31 -1.95 9.90 7.04
C GLY A 31 -2.03 9.63 8.54
N GLY A 32 -1.50 8.48 9.00
CA GLY A 32 -1.55 8.03 10.39
C GLY A 32 -2.78 7.20 10.75
N TYR A 33 -3.69 6.97 9.81
CA TYR A 33 -4.88 6.14 10.03
C TYR A 33 -4.57 4.64 9.98
N GLY A 34 -3.74 4.22 9.02
CA GLY A 34 -3.23 2.84 8.93
C GLY A 34 -1.85 2.71 9.54
N ARG A 35 -1.54 1.54 10.13
CA ARG A 35 -0.22 1.25 10.70
C ARG A 35 0.83 1.14 9.58
N HIS A 36 2.09 1.39 9.93
CA HIS A 36 3.19 1.45 8.96
C HIS A 36 4.38 0.59 9.41
N GLY A 37 4.87 -0.29 8.53
CA GLY A 37 5.99 -1.21 8.83
C GLY A 37 7.39 -0.58 8.81
N GLY A 38 7.49 0.70 8.44
CA GLY A 38 8.69 1.54 8.57
C GLY A 38 9.50 1.75 7.28
N GLY A 39 9.36 0.87 6.29
CA GLY A 39 10.10 0.97 5.01
C GLY A 39 9.66 2.15 4.13
N ALA A 40 10.60 3.00 3.73
CA ALA A 40 10.34 4.06 2.73
C ALA A 40 10.17 3.49 1.31
N PHE A 41 9.47 4.24 0.43
CA PHE A 41 9.23 3.81 -0.95
C PHE A 41 10.24 4.37 -1.95
N SER A 42 10.34 5.68 -2.09
CA SER A 42 11.12 6.37 -3.13
C SER A 42 12.61 5.95 -3.17
N GLY A 43 13.18 5.83 -4.38
CA GLY A 43 14.55 5.37 -4.61
C GLY A 43 14.78 3.85 -4.64
N LYS A 44 13.78 3.03 -4.33
CA LYS A 44 13.89 1.56 -4.35
C LYS A 44 13.31 0.96 -5.63
N ASP A 45 13.97 -0.01 -6.24
CA ASP A 45 13.37 -0.83 -7.31
C ASP A 45 12.39 -1.86 -6.70
N PRO A 46 11.50 -2.49 -7.49
CA PRO A 46 10.40 -3.27 -6.93
C PRO A 46 10.81 -4.62 -6.33
N THR A 47 12.10 -4.98 -6.40
CA THR A 47 12.63 -6.13 -5.64
C THR A 47 12.64 -5.89 -4.13
N LYS A 48 12.55 -4.63 -3.69
CA LYS A 48 12.50 -4.27 -2.26
C LYS A 48 11.05 -4.33 -1.78
N VAL A 49 10.78 -5.31 -0.92
CA VAL A 49 9.43 -5.58 -0.39
C VAL A 49 8.84 -4.41 0.37
N ASP A 50 9.66 -3.51 0.93
CA ASP A 50 9.20 -2.24 1.51
C ASP A 50 8.27 -1.46 0.57
N ARG A 51 8.52 -1.52 -0.75
CA ARG A 51 7.66 -0.91 -1.76
C ARG A 51 6.67 -1.91 -2.33
N SER A 52 7.15 -3.01 -2.88
CA SER A 52 6.29 -3.92 -3.66
C SER A 52 5.24 -4.61 -2.79
N ALA A 53 5.61 -5.07 -1.59
CA ALA A 53 4.64 -5.69 -0.69
C ALA A 53 3.68 -4.66 -0.06
N ALA A 54 4.11 -3.43 0.19
CA ALA A 54 3.21 -2.36 0.61
C ALA A 54 2.16 -2.02 -0.47
N TYR A 55 2.58 -1.98 -1.74
CA TYR A 55 1.65 -1.82 -2.87
C TYR A 55 0.72 -3.02 -3.01
N ALA A 56 1.23 -4.24 -2.86
CA ALA A 56 0.40 -5.45 -2.87
C ALA A 56 -0.61 -5.44 -1.71
N ALA A 57 -0.22 -5.08 -0.49
CA ALA A 57 -1.13 -4.99 0.65
C ALA A 57 -2.25 -3.97 0.41
N ARG A 58 -1.92 -2.80 -0.18
CA ARG A 58 -2.93 -1.83 -0.64
C ARG A 58 -3.89 -2.45 -1.67
N TRP A 59 -3.34 -3.12 -2.68
CA TRP A 59 -4.12 -3.76 -3.74
C TRP A 59 -5.09 -4.81 -3.20
N VAL A 60 -4.60 -5.70 -2.33
CA VAL A 60 -5.42 -6.72 -1.66
C VAL A 60 -6.51 -6.06 -0.83
N ALA A 61 -6.16 -5.13 0.08
CA ALA A 61 -7.12 -4.49 0.96
C ALA A 61 -8.22 -3.75 0.20
N LYS A 62 -7.84 -3.01 -0.86
CA LYS A 62 -8.79 -2.29 -1.70
C LYS A 62 -9.77 -3.24 -2.41
N ASN A 63 -9.27 -4.37 -2.92
CA ASN A 63 -10.12 -5.36 -3.59
C ASN A 63 -11.05 -6.10 -2.61
N LEU A 64 -10.58 -6.44 -1.41
CA LEU A 64 -11.41 -7.08 -0.38
C LEU A 64 -12.56 -6.15 0.06
N VAL A 65 -12.27 -4.87 0.34
CA VAL A 65 -13.30 -3.89 0.69
C VAL A 65 -14.28 -3.68 -0.48
N ALA A 66 -13.79 -3.53 -1.71
CA ALA A 66 -14.64 -3.37 -2.89
C ALA A 66 -15.49 -4.62 -3.20
N ALA A 67 -15.02 -5.82 -2.84
CA ALA A 67 -15.80 -7.05 -2.91
C ALA A 67 -16.84 -7.17 -1.80
N GLY A 68 -16.82 -6.27 -0.81
CA GLY A 68 -17.74 -6.27 0.31
C GLY A 68 -17.40 -7.32 1.38
N VAL A 69 -16.13 -7.71 1.48
CA VAL A 69 -15.62 -8.62 2.54
C VAL A 69 -15.68 -7.94 3.91
N ALA A 70 -15.37 -6.65 3.97
CA ALA A 70 -15.48 -5.79 5.15
C ALA A 70 -15.63 -4.32 4.71
N ASP A 71 -16.14 -3.46 5.59
CA ASP A 71 -16.23 -2.01 5.31
C ASP A 71 -14.86 -1.32 5.46
N LYS A 72 -14.03 -1.82 6.38
CA LYS A 72 -12.63 -1.44 6.54
C LYS A 72 -11.81 -2.63 7.00
N LEU A 73 -10.55 -2.68 6.58
CA LEU A 73 -9.60 -3.67 7.08
C LEU A 73 -8.17 -3.18 6.93
N GLU A 74 -7.28 -3.77 7.71
CA GLU A 74 -5.83 -3.65 7.59
C GLU A 74 -5.21 -5.01 7.26
N ILE A 75 -4.14 -5.02 6.46
CA ILE A 75 -3.37 -6.22 6.13
C ILE A 75 -1.92 -5.97 6.46
N GLN A 76 -1.32 -6.91 7.19
CA GLN A 76 0.11 -6.94 7.45
C GLN A 76 0.76 -8.09 6.70
N LEU A 77 1.89 -7.82 6.05
CA LEU A 77 2.73 -8.82 5.39
C LEU A 77 4.15 -8.74 5.96
N ALA A 78 4.71 -9.88 6.36
CA ALA A 78 6.09 -9.98 6.82
C ALA A 78 6.89 -10.93 5.91
N TYR A 79 8.17 -10.60 5.68
CA TYR A 79 9.09 -11.41 4.86
C TYR A 79 10.41 -11.60 5.59
N ALA A 80 11.02 -12.78 5.39
CA ALA A 80 12.42 -13.02 5.72
C ALA A 80 13.27 -12.89 4.46
N ILE A 81 14.48 -12.31 4.59
CA ILE A 81 15.40 -12.14 3.44
C ILE A 81 15.72 -13.53 2.85
N GLY A 82 15.56 -13.67 1.54
CA GLY A 82 15.79 -14.93 0.82
C GLY A 82 14.61 -15.90 0.80
N VAL A 83 13.52 -15.60 1.53
CA VAL A 83 12.30 -16.42 1.54
C VAL A 83 11.25 -15.81 0.59
N ALA A 84 10.76 -16.61 -0.35
CA ALA A 84 9.86 -16.11 -1.39
C ALA A 84 8.44 -15.87 -0.89
N LYS A 85 7.89 -16.77 -0.06
CA LYS A 85 6.55 -16.58 0.51
C LYS A 85 6.61 -15.65 1.72
N PRO A 86 5.56 -14.86 2.00
CA PRO A 86 5.44 -14.16 3.27
C PRO A 86 5.58 -15.17 4.42
N VAL A 87 6.26 -14.77 5.49
CA VAL A 87 6.34 -15.56 6.73
C VAL A 87 5.14 -15.31 7.65
N SER A 88 4.42 -14.20 7.43
CA SER A 88 3.15 -13.91 8.09
C SER A 88 2.24 -13.10 7.16
N ILE A 89 0.93 -13.38 7.23
CA ILE A 89 -0.17 -12.60 6.67
C ILE A 89 -1.20 -12.44 7.79
N GLU A 90 -1.47 -11.21 8.20
CA GLU A 90 -2.48 -10.90 9.23
C GLU A 90 -3.51 -9.94 8.66
N VAL A 91 -4.77 -10.10 9.09
CA VAL A 91 -5.91 -9.26 8.72
C VAL A 91 -6.60 -8.80 9.98
N GLU A 92 -6.93 -7.52 10.06
CA GLU A 92 -7.79 -6.94 11.11
C GLU A 92 -8.95 -6.22 10.42
N THR A 93 -10.19 -6.62 10.72
CA THR A 93 -11.39 -6.06 10.07
C THR A 93 -12.09 -4.98 10.89
N PHE A 94 -11.59 -4.71 12.09
CA PHE A 94 -12.13 -3.76 13.05
C PHE A 94 -13.63 -3.97 13.32
N GLY A 95 -14.05 -5.23 13.38
CA GLY A 95 -15.44 -5.63 13.59
C GLY A 95 -16.38 -5.43 12.40
N THR A 96 -15.86 -5.13 11.21
CA THR A 96 -16.68 -4.90 10.00
C THR A 96 -16.66 -6.05 9.00
N GLY A 97 -15.94 -7.14 9.31
CA GLY A 97 -15.82 -8.31 8.47
C GLY A 97 -17.11 -9.13 8.40
N LYS A 98 -17.42 -9.67 7.20
CA LYS A 98 -18.50 -10.65 7.00
C LYS A 98 -18.08 -12.10 7.19
N LYS A 99 -16.77 -12.34 7.35
CA LYS A 99 -16.13 -13.62 7.61
C LYS A 99 -15.08 -13.45 8.70
N SER A 100 -14.61 -14.54 9.28
CA SER A 100 -13.51 -14.49 10.24
C SER A 100 -12.23 -14.02 9.56
N GLU A 101 -11.29 -13.48 10.34
CA GLU A 101 -10.01 -12.99 9.82
C GLU A 101 -9.19 -14.12 9.21
N GLU A 102 -9.27 -15.33 9.78
CA GLU A 102 -8.65 -16.53 9.24
C GLU A 102 -9.24 -16.94 7.88
N GLU A 103 -10.57 -16.85 7.73
CA GLU A 103 -11.22 -17.09 6.44
C GLU A 103 -10.79 -16.06 5.40
N ILE A 104 -10.65 -14.79 5.80
CA ILE A 104 -10.19 -13.72 4.90
C ILE A 104 -8.72 -13.97 4.50
N VAL A 105 -7.84 -14.37 5.42
CA VAL A 105 -6.47 -14.76 5.10
C VAL A 105 -6.46 -15.91 4.08
N ALA A 106 -7.31 -16.93 4.26
CA ALA A 106 -7.41 -18.04 3.30
C ALA A 106 -7.90 -17.59 1.91
N ILE A 107 -8.76 -16.58 1.84
CA ILE A 107 -9.15 -15.95 0.55
C ILE A 107 -7.95 -15.23 -0.06
N VAL A 108 -7.20 -14.45 0.74
CA VAL A 108 -6.01 -13.74 0.27
C VAL A 108 -5.00 -14.70 -0.34
N GLU A 109 -4.69 -15.79 0.35
CA GLU A 109 -3.73 -16.80 -0.12
C GLU A 109 -4.16 -17.53 -1.41
N LYS A 110 -5.47 -17.66 -1.64
CA LYS A 110 -6.01 -18.29 -2.86
C LYS A 110 -6.02 -17.34 -4.06
N VAL A 111 -6.33 -16.07 -3.83
CA VAL A 111 -6.56 -15.08 -4.91
C VAL A 111 -5.29 -14.33 -5.32
N PHE A 112 -4.36 -14.15 -4.37
CA PHE A 112 -3.18 -13.31 -4.52
C PHE A 112 -1.89 -14.09 -4.31
N ASP A 113 -1.02 -14.09 -5.32
CA ASP A 113 0.34 -14.61 -5.19
C ASP A 113 1.27 -13.52 -4.63
N LEU A 114 1.45 -13.53 -3.31
CA LEU A 114 2.22 -12.51 -2.59
C LEU A 114 3.73 -12.79 -2.57
N ARG A 115 4.26 -13.66 -3.45
CA ARG A 115 5.70 -13.79 -3.62
C ARG A 115 6.25 -12.54 -4.33
N PRO A 116 7.44 -11.99 -3.98
CA PRO A 116 7.95 -10.77 -4.59
C PRO A 116 7.99 -10.81 -6.14
N GLY A 117 8.38 -11.94 -6.72
CA GLY A 117 8.38 -12.12 -8.18
C GLY A 117 7.00 -12.08 -8.81
N ALA A 118 5.98 -12.64 -8.14
CA ALA A 118 4.60 -12.63 -8.61
C ALA A 118 3.97 -11.24 -8.47
N ILE A 119 4.20 -10.55 -7.34
CA ILE A 119 3.80 -9.15 -7.15
C ILE A 119 4.35 -8.27 -8.29
N ILE A 120 5.63 -8.42 -8.61
CA ILE A 120 6.27 -7.66 -9.70
C ILE A 120 5.63 -7.94 -11.05
N ARG A 121 5.30 -9.21 -11.32
CA ARG A 121 4.65 -9.66 -12.56
C ARG A 121 3.23 -9.11 -12.65
N ASP A 122 2.41 -9.36 -11.64
CA ASP A 122 0.97 -9.12 -11.66
C ASP A 122 0.62 -7.63 -11.59
N LEU A 123 1.46 -6.82 -10.93
CA LEU A 123 1.35 -5.36 -10.92
C LEU A 123 2.23 -4.68 -11.99
N GLU A 124 2.89 -5.46 -12.84
CA GLU A 124 3.78 -4.97 -13.90
C GLU A 124 4.78 -3.90 -13.43
N LEU A 125 5.49 -4.16 -12.34
CA LEU A 125 6.28 -3.15 -11.64
C LEU A 125 7.61 -2.80 -12.33
N ARG A 126 8.05 -3.58 -13.33
CA ARG A 126 9.30 -3.31 -14.08
C ARG A 126 9.08 -2.27 -15.20
N ARG A 127 8.58 -1.09 -14.81
CA ARG A 127 8.28 0.04 -15.71
C ARG A 127 8.64 1.36 -15.03
N PRO A 128 8.88 2.44 -15.78
CA PRO A 128 9.23 3.75 -15.23
C PRO A 128 8.00 4.51 -14.68
N ILE A 129 7.27 3.93 -13.74
CA ILE A 129 5.96 4.43 -13.25
C ILE A 129 6.01 5.13 -11.89
N TYR A 130 7.19 5.35 -11.31
CA TYR A 130 7.34 5.71 -9.90
C TYR A 130 7.50 7.21 -9.61
N LYS A 131 7.96 8.01 -10.59
CA LYS A 131 8.22 9.44 -10.35
C LYS A 131 6.94 10.19 -9.96
N GLN A 132 5.82 9.83 -10.57
CA GLN A 132 4.49 10.40 -10.31
C GLN A 132 3.94 10.12 -8.90
N THR A 133 4.48 9.10 -8.20
CA THR A 133 4.01 8.74 -6.85
C THR A 133 4.81 9.44 -5.74
N ALA A 134 5.94 10.07 -6.08
CA ALA A 134 6.86 10.65 -5.10
C ALA A 134 6.35 11.94 -4.43
N ALA A 135 5.15 12.40 -4.80
CA ALA A 135 4.43 13.50 -4.17
C ALA A 135 2.92 13.20 -4.21
N TYR A 136 2.19 13.79 -3.27
CA TYR A 136 0.73 13.67 -3.11
C TYR A 136 0.23 12.27 -2.75
N GLY A 137 1.09 11.40 -2.23
CA GLY A 137 0.72 10.07 -1.78
C GLY A 137 0.80 9.00 -2.87
N HIS A 138 1.11 7.78 -2.43
CA HIS A 138 1.21 6.60 -3.28
C HIS A 138 -0.14 5.87 -3.47
N PHE A 139 -1.11 6.16 -2.60
CA PHE A 139 -2.40 5.45 -2.53
C PHE A 139 -3.57 6.40 -2.69
N GLY A 140 -4.69 5.88 -3.22
CA GLY A 140 -5.95 6.64 -3.35
C GLY A 140 -5.93 7.75 -4.42
N ARG A 141 -5.00 7.69 -5.39
CA ARG A 141 -4.85 8.68 -6.46
C ARG A 141 -5.81 8.38 -7.62
N ASN A 142 -6.90 9.13 -7.70
CA ASN A 142 -7.87 9.01 -8.79
C ASN A 142 -7.40 9.67 -10.10
N ASP A 143 -6.39 10.52 -10.02
CA ASP A 143 -5.76 11.20 -11.16
C ASP A 143 -4.67 10.35 -11.85
N LEU A 144 -4.31 9.19 -11.27
CA LEU A 144 -3.29 8.28 -11.79
C LEU A 144 -3.85 6.88 -12.02
N ASN A 145 -3.39 6.20 -13.07
CA ASN A 145 -3.70 4.78 -13.30
C ASN A 145 -2.61 3.88 -12.69
N LEU A 146 -2.71 3.64 -11.39
CA LEU A 146 -1.74 2.85 -10.64
C LEU A 146 -2.18 1.36 -10.56
N PRO A 147 -1.31 0.38 -10.87
CA PRO A 147 -1.69 -1.04 -10.88
C PRO A 147 -2.27 -1.53 -9.54
N TRP A 148 -1.71 -1.10 -8.42
CA TRP A 148 -2.18 -1.48 -7.07
C TRP A 148 -3.48 -0.79 -6.64
N GLU A 149 -3.99 0.16 -7.43
CA GLU A 149 -5.30 0.78 -7.19
C GLU A 149 -6.42 0.12 -8.02
N GLN A 150 -6.11 -0.86 -8.86
CA GLN A 150 -7.11 -1.53 -9.70
C GLN A 150 -7.97 -2.50 -8.89
N LEU A 151 -9.26 -2.57 -9.25
CA LEU A 151 -10.26 -3.47 -8.64
C LEU A 151 -10.46 -4.76 -9.46
N ASN A 152 -9.36 -5.31 -9.99
CA ASN A 152 -9.36 -6.43 -10.92
C ASN A 152 -9.50 -7.81 -10.26
N LYS A 153 -9.57 -7.88 -8.92
CA LYS A 153 -9.73 -9.13 -8.15
C LYS A 153 -11.08 -9.24 -7.44
N VAL A 154 -11.92 -8.22 -7.54
CA VAL A 154 -13.24 -8.17 -6.88
C VAL A 154 -14.12 -9.37 -7.24
N GLU A 155 -14.28 -9.66 -8.53
CA GLU A 155 -15.13 -10.78 -8.98
C GLU A 155 -14.56 -12.14 -8.64
N GLU A 156 -13.24 -12.26 -8.48
CA GLU A 156 -12.59 -13.49 -8.02
C GLU A 156 -12.84 -13.70 -6.52
N ILE A 157 -12.71 -12.65 -5.71
CA ILE A 157 -12.97 -12.67 -4.25
C ILE A 157 -14.42 -13.04 -3.95
N LYS A 158 -15.38 -12.47 -4.70
CA LYS A 158 -16.82 -12.73 -4.51
C LYS A 158 -17.20 -14.20 -4.63
N LYS A 159 -16.42 -15.03 -5.33
CA LYS A 159 -16.66 -16.49 -5.44
C LYS A 159 -16.47 -17.23 -4.10
N PHE A 160 -15.83 -16.58 -3.13
CA PHE A 160 -15.58 -17.14 -1.80
C PHE A 160 -16.48 -16.53 -0.72
N LEU A 161 -17.32 -15.55 -1.07
CA LEU A 161 -18.27 -14.91 -0.16
C LEU A 161 -19.52 -15.76 0.01
#